data_AF-A0A1H8L1R2-F1
#
_entry.id   AF-A0A1H8L1R2-F1
#
_cell.length_a   1.000
_cell.length_b   1.000
_cell.length_c   1.000
_cell.angle_alpha   90.00
_cell.angle_beta   90.00
_cell.angle_gamma   90.00
#
_symmetry.space_group_name_H-M   'P 1'
#
loop_
_entity.id
_entity.type
_entity.pdbx_description
1 polymer ?
#
loop_
_entity_poly.entity_id
_entity_poly.type
_entity_poly.pdbx_seq_one_letter_code
_entity_poly.pdbx_strand_id
1 'polypeptide(L)'
;MPVGSREWINEHDHRGASDLLRAVKIAFKAHSGQTDKAGEPYFSHCKRVADAVEGDNERIVGFLHDVVEKGAGWTLVQLAEAGFSTEIVEAVDALTRHPEETDQEFVTRAAENRLARPIKVADLRDNLTQAQKAGADTSKYEEGLRIIEIMEADAKSREQDVPQ
;
A
#
# COMPACT_ATOMS: atom_id res chain seq x y z
N MET A 1 -1.33 47.36 -23.12
CA MET A 1 -2.26 46.20 -23.16
C MET A 1 -1.51 44.98 -22.65
N PRO A 2 -1.79 44.42 -21.45
CA PRO A 2 -1.20 43.17 -21.04
C PRO A 2 -2.15 42.02 -21.38
N VAL A 3 -1.66 40.97 -22.05
CA VAL A 3 -2.43 39.74 -22.28
C VAL A 3 -1.67 38.57 -21.65
N GLY A 4 -2.24 38.09 -20.54
CA GLY A 4 -2.38 36.67 -20.25
C GLY A 4 -1.14 35.90 -19.83
N SER A 5 -0.86 35.91 -18.52
CA SER A 5 -0.21 34.78 -17.85
C SER A 5 -1.12 33.56 -17.99
N ARG A 6 -0.74 32.60 -18.83
CA ARG A 6 -1.37 31.27 -18.87
C ARG A 6 -0.61 30.36 -17.91
N GLU A 7 -1.22 30.10 -16.76
CA GLU A 7 -0.82 29.01 -15.87
C GLU A 7 -1.03 27.68 -16.60
N TRP A 8 0.03 26.90 -16.72
CA TRP A 8 0.01 25.54 -17.24
C TRP A 8 -0.54 24.62 -16.15
N ILE A 9 -1.87 24.46 -16.12
CA ILE A 9 -2.48 23.42 -15.29
C ILE A 9 -2.16 22.08 -15.94
N ASN A 10 -1.29 21.33 -15.29
CA ASN A 10 -0.74 20.07 -15.78
C ASN A 10 -1.83 18.99 -15.68
N GLU A 11 -2.32 18.49 -16.82
CA GLU A 11 -3.38 17.45 -16.93
C GLU A 11 -3.06 16.16 -16.15
N HIS A 12 -1.79 15.95 -15.80
CA HIS A 12 -1.30 14.84 -14.99
C HIS A 12 -1.70 14.95 -13.50
N ASP A 13 -1.81 16.17 -12.97
CA ASP A 13 -2.12 16.44 -11.55
C ASP A 13 -3.60 16.11 -11.22
N HIS A 14 -4.50 16.37 -12.17
CA HIS A 14 -5.93 16.12 -11.98
C HIS A 14 -6.32 14.64 -11.96
N ARG A 15 -5.57 13.77 -12.65
CA ARG A 15 -5.82 12.32 -12.62
C ARG A 15 -5.39 11.71 -11.29
N GLY A 16 -4.19 12.05 -10.80
CA GLY A 16 -3.69 11.58 -9.50
C GLY A 16 -4.60 11.95 -8.33
N ALA A 17 -5.02 13.22 -8.25
CA ALA A 17 -5.96 13.68 -7.21
C ALA A 17 -7.34 13.00 -7.29
N SER A 18 -7.84 12.74 -8.50
CA SER A 18 -9.11 12.03 -8.73
C SER A 18 -9.01 10.56 -8.33
N ASP A 19 -7.90 9.91 -8.63
CA ASP A 19 -7.64 8.50 -8.32
C ASP A 19 -7.42 8.28 -6.82
N LEU A 20 -6.71 9.19 -6.15
CA LEU A 20 -6.58 9.18 -4.70
C LEU A 20 -7.93 9.32 -4.00
N LEU A 21 -8.76 10.27 -4.44
CA LEU A 21 -10.11 10.42 -3.88
C LEU A 21 -10.97 9.17 -4.12
N ARG A 22 -10.83 8.53 -5.28
CA ARG A 22 -11.53 7.27 -5.59
C ARG A 22 -11.07 6.14 -4.66
N ALA A 23 -9.77 5.98 -4.46
CA ALA A 23 -9.19 5.00 -3.56
C ALA A 23 -9.70 5.16 -2.12
N VAL A 24 -9.68 6.39 -1.61
CA VAL A 24 -10.24 6.74 -0.29
C VAL A 24 -11.70 6.32 -0.17
N LYS A 25 -12.54 6.64 -1.16
CA LYS A 25 -13.96 6.30 -1.16
C LYS A 25 -14.19 4.78 -1.18
N ILE A 26 -13.38 4.06 -1.95
CA ILE A 26 -13.46 2.59 -2.05
C ILE A 26 -13.08 1.97 -0.71
N ALA A 27 -11.93 2.35 -0.14
CA ALA A 27 -11.47 1.87 1.15
C ALA A 27 -12.47 2.13 2.27
N PHE A 28 -13.02 3.35 2.33
CA PHE A 28 -14.02 3.72 3.32
C PHE A 28 -15.30 2.87 3.21
N LYS A 29 -15.76 2.58 1.99
CA LYS A 29 -16.95 1.74 1.77
C LYS A 29 -16.67 0.27 2.05
N ALA A 30 -15.56 -0.26 1.55
CA ALA A 30 -15.13 -1.64 1.70
C ALA A 30 -15.02 -2.05 3.17
N HIS A 31 -14.51 -1.15 4.01
CA HIS A 31 -14.31 -1.35 5.44
C HIS A 31 -15.41 -0.70 6.30
N SER A 32 -16.53 -0.30 5.70
CA SER A 32 -17.64 0.31 6.43
C SER A 32 -18.26 -0.70 7.40
N GLY A 33 -18.28 -0.36 8.69
CA GLY A 33 -18.76 -1.25 9.75
C GLY A 33 -17.72 -2.27 10.24
N GLN A 34 -16.52 -2.29 9.65
CA GLN A 34 -15.40 -3.10 10.15
C GLN A 34 -14.65 -2.33 11.23
N THR A 35 -14.47 -2.96 12.38
CA THR A 35 -13.57 -2.47 13.44
C THR A 35 -12.26 -3.23 13.38
N ASP A 36 -11.15 -2.55 13.66
CA ASP A 36 -9.86 -3.17 13.89
C ASP A 36 -9.83 -3.87 15.26
N LYS A 37 -8.67 -4.45 15.60
CA LYS A 37 -8.45 -5.20 16.84
C LYS A 37 -8.51 -4.32 18.10
N ALA A 38 -8.47 -2.99 17.95
CA ALA A 38 -8.58 -2.02 19.04
C ALA A 38 -10.00 -1.43 19.16
N GLY A 39 -10.94 -1.86 18.31
CA GLY A 39 -12.31 -1.34 18.28
C GLY A 39 -12.46 -0.03 17.48
N GLU A 40 -11.39 0.43 16.83
CA GLU A 40 -11.40 1.61 15.96
C GLU A 40 -11.87 1.25 14.55
N PRO A 41 -12.40 2.19 13.76
CA PRO A 41 -12.74 1.92 12.37
C PRO A 41 -11.52 1.41 11.60
N TYR A 42 -11.64 0.29 10.88
CA TYR A 42 -10.54 -0.31 10.14
C TYR A 42 -9.92 0.65 9.12
N PHE A 43 -10.73 1.56 8.57
CA PHE A 43 -10.27 2.64 7.70
C PHE A 43 -9.14 3.51 8.32
N SER A 44 -9.10 3.65 9.64
CA SER A 44 -8.02 4.37 10.33
C SER A 44 -6.65 3.73 10.10
N HIS A 45 -6.57 2.40 10.00
CA HIS A 45 -5.35 1.69 9.64
C HIS A 45 -4.93 2.02 8.20
N CYS A 46 -5.83 1.88 7.22
CA CYS A 46 -5.56 2.23 5.82
C CYS A 46 -5.05 3.67 5.68
N LYS A 47 -5.63 4.60 6.44
CA LYS A 47 -5.18 6.00 6.48
C LYS A 47 -3.76 6.15 7.04
N ARG A 48 -3.42 5.49 8.15
CA ARG A 48 -2.07 5.56 8.74
C ARG A 48 -1.01 4.99 7.80
N VAL A 49 -1.33 3.89 7.11
CA VAL A 49 -0.45 3.28 6.10
C VAL A 49 -0.25 4.23 4.91
N ALA A 50 -1.34 4.78 4.36
CA ALA A 50 -1.26 5.72 3.24
C ALA A 50 -0.56 7.05 3.60
N ASP A 51 -0.66 7.53 4.84
CA ASP A 51 0.02 8.75 5.27
C ASP A 51 1.53 8.54 5.56
N ALA A 52 1.99 7.29 5.66
CA ALA A 52 3.37 6.94 5.97
C ALA A 52 4.25 6.72 4.72
N VAL A 53 3.68 6.82 3.52
CA VAL A 53 4.35 6.61 2.23
C VAL A 53 4.33 7.90 1.39
N GLU A 54 5.15 7.96 0.34
CA GLU A 54 5.38 9.18 -0.44
C GLU A 54 4.88 9.02 -1.88
N GLY A 55 4.20 10.04 -2.41
CA GLY A 55 3.71 10.03 -3.79
C GLY A 55 2.32 9.40 -3.98
N ASP A 56 1.63 9.86 -5.01
CA ASP A 56 0.19 9.61 -5.13
C ASP A 56 -0.16 8.14 -5.39
N ASN A 57 0.62 7.45 -6.23
CA ASN A 57 0.40 6.02 -6.50
C ASN A 57 0.61 5.17 -5.23
N GLU A 58 1.64 5.47 -4.44
CA GLU A 58 1.89 4.77 -3.18
C GLU A 58 0.72 4.98 -2.20
N ARG A 59 0.23 6.22 -2.09
CA ARG A 59 -0.92 6.56 -1.24
C ARG A 59 -2.20 5.88 -1.71
N ILE A 60 -2.45 5.83 -3.02
CA ILE A 60 -3.58 5.10 -3.61
C ILE A 60 -3.52 3.63 -3.22
N VAL A 61 -2.37 2.98 -3.42
CA VAL A 61 -2.17 1.56 -3.04
C VAL A 61 -2.30 1.40 -1.53
N GLY A 62 -1.78 2.32 -0.73
CA GLY A 62 -1.91 2.32 0.73
C GLY A 62 -3.37 2.34 1.21
N PHE A 63 -4.27 3.06 0.53
CA PHE A 63 -5.69 2.99 0.83
C PHE A 63 -6.33 1.67 0.38
N LEU A 64 -5.85 1.05 -0.69
CA LEU A 64 -6.45 -0.13 -1.31
C LEU A 64 -5.86 -1.47 -0.83
N HIS A 65 -4.72 -1.47 -0.12
CA HIS A 65 -3.93 -2.67 0.12
C HIS A 65 -4.70 -3.81 0.80
N ASP A 66 -5.66 -3.49 1.65
CA ASP A 66 -6.49 -4.45 2.39
C ASP A 66 -7.91 -4.60 1.83
N VAL A 67 -8.27 -3.84 0.80
CA VAL A 67 -9.64 -3.81 0.26
C VAL A 67 -10.02 -5.14 -0.37
N VAL A 68 -9.10 -5.80 -1.09
CA VAL A 68 -9.37 -7.10 -1.72
C VAL A 68 -9.35 -8.23 -0.69
N GLU A 69 -8.46 -8.16 0.31
CA GLU A 69 -8.32 -9.22 1.32
C GLU A 69 -9.45 -9.20 2.35
N LYS A 70 -9.84 -8.00 2.82
CA LYS A 70 -10.73 -7.82 3.99
C LYS A 70 -11.97 -7.01 3.68
N GLY A 71 -12.01 -6.31 2.55
CA GLY A 71 -13.15 -5.53 2.13
C GLY A 71 -14.27 -6.42 1.59
N ALA A 72 -15.51 -6.09 1.92
CA ALA A 72 -16.65 -6.85 1.44
C ALA A 72 -16.86 -6.64 -0.08
N GLY A 73 -16.78 -7.73 -0.84
CA GLY A 73 -17.21 -7.77 -2.25
C GLY A 73 -16.32 -7.03 -3.24
N TRP A 74 -15.04 -6.84 -2.92
CA TRP A 74 -14.04 -6.28 -3.81
C TRP A 74 -13.07 -7.33 -4.35
N THR A 75 -12.69 -7.16 -5.60
CA THR A 75 -11.75 -8.02 -6.34
C THR A 75 -10.80 -7.14 -7.15
N LEU A 76 -9.67 -7.70 -7.58
CA LEU A 76 -8.72 -7.01 -8.47
C LEU A 76 -9.38 -6.57 -9.78
N VAL A 77 -10.32 -7.37 -10.31
CA VAL A 77 -11.10 -7.03 -11.51
C VAL A 77 -11.93 -5.77 -11.27
N GLN A 78 -12.62 -5.66 -10.14
CA GLN A 78 -13.40 -4.46 -9.82
C GLN A 78 -12.52 -3.22 -9.61
N LEU A 79 -11.29 -3.38 -9.13
CA LEU A 79 -10.33 -2.27 -9.06
C LEU A 79 -9.91 -1.81 -10.46
N ALA A 80 -9.63 -2.74 -11.38
CA ALA A 80 -9.35 -2.41 -12.77
C ALA A 80 -10.55 -1.72 -13.44
N GLU A 81 -11.76 -2.23 -13.25
CA GLU A 81 -13.01 -1.63 -13.76
C GLU A 81 -13.32 -0.26 -13.13
N ALA A 82 -12.85 -0.01 -11.90
CA ALA A 82 -12.93 1.31 -11.26
C ALA A 82 -11.97 2.35 -11.88
N GLY A 83 -11.11 1.92 -12.81
CA GLY A 83 -10.23 2.79 -13.59
C GLY A 83 -8.82 2.97 -13.02
N PHE A 84 -8.39 2.14 -12.07
CA PHE A 84 -7.00 2.16 -11.59
C PHE A 84 -6.05 1.60 -12.65
N SER A 85 -4.83 2.14 -12.70
CA SER A 85 -3.80 1.65 -13.61
C SER A 85 -3.42 0.20 -13.30
N THR A 86 -2.91 -0.51 -14.31
CA THR A 86 -2.36 -1.86 -14.14
C THR A 86 -1.32 -1.91 -13.03
N GLU A 87 -0.44 -0.90 -12.95
CA GLU A 87 0.59 -0.78 -11.91
C GLU A 87 -0.02 -0.77 -10.49
N ILE A 88 -1.11 -0.02 -10.26
CA ILE A 88 -1.80 0.01 -8.96
C ILE A 88 -2.44 -1.33 -8.66
N VAL A 89 -3.10 -1.96 -9.64
CA VAL A 89 -3.78 -3.24 -9.45
C VAL A 89 -2.78 -4.35 -9.14
N GLU A 90 -1.65 -4.40 -9.85
CA GLU A 90 -0.56 -5.35 -9.61
C GLU A 90 0.08 -5.15 -8.23
N ALA A 91 0.21 -3.89 -7.77
CA ALA A 91 0.70 -3.61 -6.43
C ALA A 91 -0.28 -4.05 -5.33
N VAL A 92 -1.60 -3.89 -5.54
CA VAL A 92 -2.62 -4.38 -4.61
C VAL A 92 -2.66 -5.91 -4.59
N ASP A 93 -2.50 -6.58 -5.73
CA ASP A 93 -2.37 -8.03 -5.81
C ASP A 93 -1.14 -8.53 -5.04
N ALA A 94 0.00 -7.85 -5.19
CA ALA A 94 1.22 -8.13 -4.43
C ALA A 94 1.00 -8.01 -2.90
N LEU A 95 0.09 -7.14 -2.47
CA LEU A 95 -0.26 -6.91 -1.06
C LEU A 95 -1.44 -7.75 -0.56
N THR A 96 -2.08 -8.53 -1.42
CA THR A 96 -3.20 -9.40 -1.06
C THR A 96 -2.67 -10.81 -0.80
N ARG A 97 -2.96 -11.37 0.38
CA ARG A 97 -2.45 -12.69 0.74
C ARG A 97 -3.12 -13.83 -0.03
N HIS A 98 -2.33 -14.77 -0.50
CA HIS A 98 -2.78 -16.01 -1.13
C HIS A 98 -3.02 -17.11 -0.08
N PRO A 99 -4.02 -18.00 -0.25
CA PRO A 99 -4.37 -18.99 0.77
C PRO A 99 -3.24 -19.98 1.13
N GLU A 100 -2.37 -20.28 0.17
CA GLU A 100 -1.33 -21.31 0.29
C GLU A 100 0.06 -20.75 0.65
N GLU A 101 0.21 -19.41 0.77
CA GLU A 101 1.52 -18.81 1.02
C GLU A 101 1.80 -18.63 2.52
N THR A 102 3.07 -18.85 2.90
CA THR A 102 3.56 -18.54 4.25
C THR A 102 3.71 -17.03 4.45
N ASP A 103 3.77 -16.58 5.71
CA ASP A 103 4.01 -15.17 6.03
C ASP A 103 5.29 -14.63 5.38
N GLN A 104 6.34 -15.44 5.29
CA GLN A 104 7.62 -15.08 4.67
C GLN A 104 7.50 -14.97 3.15
N GLU A 105 6.85 -15.93 2.49
CA GLU A 105 6.61 -15.89 1.03
C GLU A 105 5.78 -14.66 0.66
N PHE A 106 4.74 -14.37 1.43
CA PHE A 106 3.92 -13.19 1.24
C PHE A 106 4.73 -11.89 1.33
N VAL A 107 5.49 -11.73 2.42
CA VAL A 107 6.32 -10.52 2.62
C VAL A 107 7.35 -10.37 1.49
N THR A 108 7.96 -11.48 1.08
CA THR A 108 8.95 -11.49 0.00
C THR A 108 8.32 -11.06 -1.33
N ARG A 109 7.20 -11.69 -1.73
CA ARG A 109 6.45 -11.36 -2.95
C ARG A 109 5.98 -9.91 -2.98
N ALA A 110 5.41 -9.44 -1.86
CA ALA A 110 4.99 -8.05 -1.73
C ALA A 110 6.16 -7.07 -1.89
N ALA A 111 7.33 -7.42 -1.33
CA ALA A 111 8.52 -6.58 -1.40
C ALA A 111 9.24 -6.62 -2.75
N GLU A 112 8.99 -7.61 -3.60
CA GLU A 112 9.54 -7.63 -4.97
C GLU A 112 8.92 -6.56 -5.86
N ASN A 113 7.64 -6.23 -5.64
CA ASN A 113 6.97 -5.15 -6.36
C ASN A 113 7.41 -3.78 -5.79
N ARG A 114 7.97 -2.93 -6.66
CA ARG A 114 8.54 -1.62 -6.28
C ARG A 114 7.49 -0.70 -5.66
N LEU A 115 6.26 -0.70 -6.16
CA LEU A 115 5.18 0.14 -5.65
C LEU A 115 4.60 -0.45 -4.35
N ALA A 116 4.52 -1.77 -4.22
CA ALA A 116 3.98 -2.42 -3.03
C ALA A 116 4.93 -2.41 -1.81
N ARG A 117 6.25 -2.47 -2.04
CA ARG A 117 7.26 -2.54 -0.98
C ARG A 117 7.12 -1.44 0.09
N PRO A 118 7.10 -0.13 -0.23
CA PRO A 118 6.98 0.90 0.79
C PRO A 118 5.66 0.80 1.58
N ILE A 119 4.56 0.39 0.94
CA ILE A 119 3.29 0.12 1.60
C ILE A 119 3.41 -1.07 2.55
N LYS A 120 4.09 -2.14 2.14
CA LYS A 120 4.28 -3.31 3.00
C LYS A 120 5.08 -2.98 4.25
N VAL A 121 6.12 -2.15 4.12
CA VAL A 121 6.90 -1.65 5.26
C VAL A 121 6.02 -0.80 6.18
N ALA A 122 5.22 0.12 5.63
CA ALA A 122 4.31 0.96 6.40
C ALA A 122 3.24 0.13 7.16
N ASP A 123 2.63 -0.87 6.50
CA ASP A 123 1.69 -1.83 7.09
C ASP A 123 2.32 -2.61 8.25
N LEU A 124 3.51 -3.19 8.06
CA LEU A 124 4.22 -3.91 9.11
C LEU A 124 4.56 -3.03 10.31
N ARG A 125 4.99 -1.77 10.08
CA ARG A 125 5.29 -0.80 11.14
C ARG A 125 4.05 -0.37 11.91
N ASP A 126 2.94 -0.13 11.22
CA ASP A 126 1.67 0.19 11.88
C ASP A 126 1.20 -0.97 12.76
N ASN A 127 1.19 -2.18 12.20
CA ASN A 127 0.79 -3.37 12.93
C ASN A 127 1.71 -3.68 14.12
N LEU A 128 3.03 -3.48 13.97
CA LEU A 128 4.00 -3.60 15.07
C LEU A 128 3.67 -2.62 16.20
N THR A 129 3.44 -1.35 15.86
CA THR A 129 3.09 -0.30 16.83
C THR A 129 1.80 -0.63 17.57
N GLN A 130 0.78 -1.11 16.85
CA GLN A 130 -0.51 -1.48 17.43
C GLN A 130 -0.39 -2.73 18.31
N ALA A 131 0.40 -3.73 17.91
CA ALA A 131 0.66 -4.92 18.71
C ALA A 131 1.40 -4.59 20.01
N GLN A 132 2.40 -3.71 19.96
CA GLN A 132 3.11 -3.23 21.14
C GLN A 132 2.18 -2.53 22.12
N LYS A 133 1.32 -1.62 21.64
CA LYS A 133 0.31 -0.95 22.49
C LYS A 133 -0.68 -1.93 23.13
N ALA A 134 -1.03 -2.99 22.41
CA ALA A 134 -1.95 -4.02 22.89
C ALA A 134 -1.27 -5.09 23.77
N GLY A 135 0.06 -5.08 23.92
CA GLY A 135 0.81 -6.14 24.59
C GLY A 135 0.70 -7.50 23.88
N ALA A 136 0.47 -7.49 22.56
CA ALA A 136 0.38 -8.69 21.73
C ALA A 136 1.75 -9.10 21.17
N ASP A 137 1.83 -10.31 20.61
CA ASP A 137 3.04 -10.82 19.95
C ASP A 137 3.44 -9.95 18.75
N THR A 138 4.70 -9.51 18.76
CA THR A 138 5.31 -8.65 17.73
C THR A 138 6.18 -9.41 16.74
N SER A 139 6.51 -10.68 17.04
CA SER A 139 7.57 -11.45 16.36
C SER A 139 7.39 -11.48 14.85
N LYS A 140 6.15 -11.68 14.38
CA LYS A 140 5.84 -11.76 12.95
C LYS A 140 6.06 -10.44 12.19
N TYR A 141 5.82 -9.30 12.83
CA TYR A 141 5.98 -8.00 12.18
C TYR A 141 7.46 -7.59 12.12
N GLU A 142 8.19 -7.89 13.18
CA GLU A 142 9.65 -7.72 13.23
C GLU A 142 10.35 -8.61 12.20
N GLU A 143 9.92 -9.86 12.06
CA GLU A 143 10.45 -10.77 11.06
C GLU A 143 10.18 -10.28 9.64
N GLY A 144 8.95 -9.82 9.36
CA GLY A 144 8.62 -9.21 8.07
C GLY A 144 9.51 -8.02 7.73
N LEU A 145 9.79 -7.14 8.70
CA LEU A 145 10.68 -5.99 8.50
C LEU A 145 12.13 -6.42 8.23
N ARG A 146 12.63 -7.44 8.94
CA ARG A 146 13.97 -8.00 8.71
C ARG A 146 14.12 -8.58 7.31
N ILE A 147 13.12 -9.32 6.82
CA ILE A 147 13.12 -9.89 5.47
C ILE A 147 13.30 -8.78 4.42
N ILE A 148 12.51 -7.71 4.53
CA ILE A 148 12.58 -6.59 3.58
C ILE A 148 13.93 -5.88 3.64
N GLU A 149 14.47 -5.66 4.85
CA GLU A 149 15.78 -5.02 5.03
C GLU A 149 16.91 -5.82 4.36
N ILE A 150 16.91 -7.15 4.52
CA ILE A 150 17.89 -8.04 3.88
C ILE A 150 17.74 -7.97 2.35
N MET A 151 16.51 -8.01 1.82
CA MET A 151 16.27 -7.91 0.39
C MET A 151 16.77 -6.58 -0.20
N GLU A 152 16.60 -5.48 0.51
CA GLU A 152 17.10 -4.17 0.09
C GLU A 152 18.63 -4.07 0.14
N ALA A 153 19.26 -4.66 1.14
CA ALA A 153 20.72 -4.72 1.23
C ALA A 153 21.32 -5.56 0.09
N ASP A 154 20.70 -6.70 -0.21
CA ASP A 154 21.09 -7.58 -1.31
C ASP A 154 20.93 -6.90 -2.68
N ALA A 155 19.83 -6.17 -2.88
CA ALA A 155 19.60 -5.42 -4.11
C ALA A 155 20.66 -4.32 -4.33
N LYS A 156 21.00 -3.57 -3.28
CA LYS A 156 22.05 -2.54 -3.33
C LYS A 156 23.42 -3.13 -3.62
N SER A 157 23.72 -4.31 -3.06
CA SER A 157 25.01 -4.98 -3.28
C SER A 157 25.15 -5.45 -4.73
N ARG A 158 24.07 -5.97 -5.34
CA ARG A 158 24.07 -6.38 -6.76
C ARG A 158 24.21 -5.22 -7.74
N GLU A 159 23.69 -4.04 -7.42
CA GLU A 159 23.85 -2.84 -8.27
C GLU A 159 25.27 -2.26 -8.21
N GLN A 160 26.03 -2.50 -7.14
CA GLN A 160 27.41 -2.03 -6.98
C GLN A 160 28.46 -2.93 -7.65
N ASP A 161 28.11 -4.18 -7.96
CA ASP A 161 29.02 -5.19 -8.55
C ASP A 161 28.95 -5.27 -10.09
N VAL A 162 28.20 -4.38 -10.76
CA VAL A 162 28.14 -4.34 -12.23
C VAL A 162 29.42 -3.66 -12.76
N PRO A 163 30.33 -4.38 -13.44
CA PRO A 163 31.52 -3.77 -14.02
C PRO A 163 31.11 -2.83 -15.16
N GLN A 164 31.67 -1.62 -15.16
CA GLN A 164 31.56 -0.65 -16.26
C GLN A 164 32.09 -1.21 -17.59
#